data_AF-A0A933G447-F1
#
_entry.id   AF-A0A933G447-F1
#
_cell.length_a   1.000
_cell.length_b   1.000
_cell.length_c   1.000
_cell.angle_alpha   90.00
_cell.angle_beta   90.00
_cell.angle_gamma   90.00
#
_symmetry.space_group_name_H-M   'P 1'
#
loop_
_entity.id
_entity.type
_entity.pdbx_description
1 polymer ?
#
loop_
_entity_poly.entity_id
_entity_poly.type
_entity_poly.pdbx_seq_one_letter_code
_entity_poly.pdbx_strand_id
1 'polypeptide(L)'
;MPDLRPERFLSARSRGVDASGIRKVFDLAAKLEDPINFSIGQPDYDVPASVRQAAIDAIQDRRNGYTVTQGIPALRERIAADLQAENGCSPPVLITSGVSGGILLALMALLDPGDEVVLGDPYFVIYKHAVRLVGGVPILIDTYPDFRFILDRFEAAITHRTKLIVVATPSNPTGVVLDAEELRQAAELAERHNVILLVDEIYKRLTYDAPCPAPLTCAPHRTLLLRGFGKSYGMTGWRLGYAAGPPFLIEEMTKLQQYTFVCAPSMAQYAG
;
A
#
# COMPACT_ATOMS: atom_id res chain seq x y z
N MET A 1 25.12 -8.52 -37.08
CA MET A 1 24.05 -7.75 -36.40
C MET A 1 24.70 -6.57 -35.72
N PRO A 2 24.14 -5.34 -35.77
CA PRO A 2 24.66 -4.24 -34.97
C PRO A 2 24.63 -4.64 -33.50
N ASP A 3 25.69 -4.28 -32.78
CA ASP A 3 25.86 -4.64 -31.37
C ASP A 3 24.71 -4.08 -30.51
N LEU A 4 24.08 -4.95 -29.72
CA LEU A 4 22.96 -4.58 -28.87
C LEU A 4 23.50 -3.73 -27.71
N ARG A 5 23.10 -2.47 -27.64
CA ARG A 5 23.48 -1.54 -26.55
C ARG A 5 22.28 -1.23 -25.66
N PRO A 6 22.04 -2.01 -24.58
CA PRO A 6 20.85 -1.86 -23.73
C PRO A 6 20.64 -0.45 -23.17
N GLU A 7 21.74 0.26 -22.87
CA GLU A 7 21.77 1.64 -22.37
C GLU A 7 20.98 2.63 -23.27
N ARG A 8 20.88 2.34 -24.57
CA ARG A 8 20.12 3.17 -25.52
C ARG A 8 18.60 3.00 -25.40
N PHE A 9 18.16 1.84 -24.91
CA PHE A 9 16.75 1.44 -24.92
C PHE A 9 16.10 1.52 -23.54
N LEU A 10 16.89 1.38 -22.46
CA LEU A 10 16.39 1.39 -21.10
C LEU A 10 16.27 2.82 -20.56
N SER A 11 15.14 3.12 -19.94
CA SER A 11 14.89 4.43 -19.33
C SER A 11 15.84 4.70 -18.14
N ALA A 12 16.12 5.97 -17.86
CA ALA A 12 16.84 6.34 -16.64
C ALA A 12 16.06 5.90 -15.38
N ARG A 13 14.74 6.03 -15.41
CA ARG A 13 13.82 5.60 -14.34
C ARG A 13 13.97 4.12 -13.99
N SER A 14 13.95 3.24 -14.98
CA SER A 14 14.10 1.79 -14.75
C SER A 14 15.46 1.42 -14.20
N ARG A 15 16.52 2.19 -14.51
CA ARG A 15 17.87 2.00 -13.96
C ARG A 15 17.99 2.51 -12.51
N GLY A 16 17.15 3.45 -12.09
CA GLY A 16 17.12 3.99 -10.73
C GLY A 16 16.39 3.11 -9.70
N VAL A 17 15.86 1.96 -10.12
CA VAL A 17 15.21 0.97 -9.26
C VAL A 17 16.13 -0.22 -9.08
N ASP A 18 16.64 -0.41 -7.86
CA ASP A 18 17.47 -1.55 -7.54
C ASP A 18 16.65 -2.85 -7.52
N ALA A 19 17.28 -3.96 -7.93
CA ALA A 19 16.72 -5.27 -7.70
C ALA A 19 16.55 -5.49 -6.19
N SER A 20 15.35 -5.95 -5.78
CA SER A 20 15.04 -6.18 -4.37
C SER A 20 16.09 -7.06 -3.70
N GLY A 21 16.63 -6.61 -2.56
CA GLY A 21 17.55 -7.41 -1.74
C GLY A 21 16.92 -8.74 -1.33
N ILE A 22 15.61 -8.75 -1.08
CA ILE A 22 14.85 -9.98 -0.80
C ILE A 22 14.95 -10.95 -1.98
N ARG A 23 14.87 -10.46 -3.23
CA ARG A 23 15.03 -11.30 -4.43
C ARG A 23 16.43 -11.88 -4.55
N LYS A 24 17.46 -11.09 -4.24
CA LYS A 24 18.84 -11.59 -4.21
C LYS A 24 19.01 -12.71 -3.18
N VAL A 25 18.40 -12.57 -1.99
CA VAL A 25 18.39 -13.63 -0.96
C VAL A 25 17.68 -14.88 -1.46
N PHE A 26 16.54 -14.76 -2.16
CA PHE A 26 15.86 -15.90 -2.78
C PHE A 26 16.73 -16.62 -3.82
N ASP A 27 17.36 -15.89 -4.73
CA ASP A 27 18.18 -16.49 -5.79
C ASP A 27 19.42 -17.18 -5.21
N LEU A 28 19.93 -16.71 -4.06
CA LEU A 28 20.97 -17.40 -3.28
C LEU A 28 20.41 -18.64 -2.57
N ALA A 29 19.24 -18.53 -1.94
CA ALA A 29 18.59 -19.62 -1.21
C ALA A 29 18.13 -20.76 -2.13
N ALA A 30 17.78 -20.47 -3.38
CA ALA A 30 17.40 -21.48 -4.38
C ALA A 30 18.54 -22.48 -4.70
N LYS A 31 19.78 -22.17 -4.31
CA LYS A 31 20.94 -23.05 -4.43
C LYS A 31 21.20 -23.88 -3.17
N LEU A 32 20.48 -23.62 -2.09
CA LEU A 32 20.57 -24.36 -0.84
C LEU A 32 19.64 -25.59 -0.91
N GLU A 33 20.11 -26.70 -0.37
CA GLU A 33 19.28 -27.88 -0.14
C GLU A 33 18.50 -27.67 1.16
N ASP A 34 17.15 -27.71 1.08
CA ASP A 34 16.21 -27.55 2.19
C ASP A 34 16.47 -26.37 3.16
N PRO A 35 16.50 -25.11 2.68
CA PRO A 35 16.76 -23.97 3.54
C PRO A 35 15.56 -23.62 4.44
N ILE A 36 15.83 -23.30 5.72
CA ILE A 36 14.85 -22.64 6.59
C ILE A 36 14.70 -21.18 6.13
N ASN A 37 13.52 -20.82 5.64
CA ASN A 37 13.28 -19.52 4.99
C ASN A 37 12.57 -18.52 5.90
N PHE A 38 13.30 -17.54 6.43
CA PHE A 38 12.77 -16.39 7.17
C PHE A 38 12.69 -15.09 6.35
N SER A 39 12.87 -15.16 5.03
CA SER A 39 13.00 -13.96 4.17
C SER A 39 11.67 -13.42 3.64
N ILE A 40 10.60 -14.23 3.68
CA ILE A 40 9.33 -13.89 3.04
C ILE A 40 8.26 -13.50 4.06
N GLY A 41 7.65 -12.34 3.85
CA GLY A 41 6.44 -11.95 4.59
C GLY A 41 5.19 -12.65 4.07
N GLN A 42 5.24 -13.94 3.71
CA GLN A 42 4.08 -14.69 3.25
C GLN A 42 3.48 -15.45 4.43
N PRO A 43 2.15 -15.35 4.66
CA PRO A 43 1.49 -16.21 5.63
C PRO A 43 1.71 -17.69 5.35
N ASP A 44 1.90 -18.48 6.40
CA ASP A 44 2.02 -19.94 6.38
C ASP A 44 0.64 -20.64 6.37
N TYR A 45 -0.43 -19.91 6.64
CA TYR A 45 -1.81 -20.37 6.51
C TYR A 45 -2.39 -20.16 5.11
N ASP A 46 -3.30 -21.04 4.73
CA ASP A 46 -4.02 -20.99 3.45
C ASP A 46 -5.20 -20.00 3.49
N VAL A 47 -5.70 -19.63 2.31
CA VAL A 47 -6.91 -18.82 2.13
C VAL A 47 -8.12 -19.55 2.72
N PRO A 48 -9.01 -18.88 3.48
CA PRO A 48 -10.18 -19.53 4.07
C PRO A 48 -11.04 -20.29 3.05
N ALA A 49 -11.58 -21.44 3.44
CA ALA A 49 -12.32 -22.32 2.53
C ALA A 49 -13.53 -21.62 1.86
N SER A 50 -14.25 -20.79 2.60
CA SER A 50 -15.36 -19.98 2.06
C SER A 50 -14.91 -18.98 1.00
N VAL A 51 -13.75 -18.36 1.19
CA VAL A 51 -13.14 -17.40 0.24
C VAL A 51 -12.69 -18.13 -1.03
N ARG A 52 -12.08 -19.31 -0.90
CA ARG A 52 -11.77 -20.19 -2.04
C ARG A 52 -13.02 -20.60 -2.81
N GLN A 53 -14.08 -20.99 -2.10
CA GLN A 53 -15.33 -21.37 -2.74
C GLN A 53 -15.94 -20.21 -3.51
N ALA A 54 -15.99 -19.00 -2.94
CA ALA A 54 -16.50 -17.81 -3.63
C ALA A 54 -15.72 -17.48 -4.93
N ALA A 55 -14.39 -17.67 -4.93
CA ALA A 55 -13.59 -17.52 -6.15
C ALA A 55 -13.91 -18.59 -7.20
N ILE A 56 -14.11 -19.85 -6.77
CA ILE A 56 -14.50 -20.97 -7.65
C ILE A 56 -15.88 -20.69 -8.26
N ASP A 57 -16.84 -20.28 -7.44
CA ASP A 57 -18.21 -19.98 -7.86
C ASP A 57 -18.19 -18.83 -8.90
N ALA A 58 -17.41 -17.77 -8.66
CA ALA A 58 -17.25 -16.68 -9.61
C ALA A 58 -16.71 -17.15 -10.98
N ILE A 59 -15.79 -18.12 -10.98
CA ILE A 59 -15.27 -18.73 -12.22
C ILE A 59 -16.35 -19.57 -12.91
N GLN A 60 -17.07 -20.41 -12.16
CA GLN A 60 -18.15 -21.25 -12.67
C GLN A 60 -19.31 -20.41 -13.26
N ASP A 61 -19.63 -19.29 -12.61
CA ASP A 61 -20.63 -18.31 -13.04
C ASP A 61 -20.15 -17.39 -14.17
N ARG A 62 -18.96 -17.67 -14.75
CA ARG A 62 -18.37 -16.91 -15.86
C ARG A 62 -18.21 -15.42 -15.55
N ARG A 63 -17.82 -15.06 -14.31
CA ARG A 63 -17.46 -13.69 -13.92
C ARG A 63 -16.05 -13.31 -14.39
N ASN A 64 -15.76 -13.50 -15.67
CA ASN A 64 -14.43 -13.38 -16.27
C ASN A 64 -14.23 -12.11 -17.13
N GLY A 65 -15.26 -11.26 -17.26
CA GLY A 65 -15.16 -9.97 -17.92
C GLY A 65 -14.49 -8.89 -17.05
N TYR A 66 -14.25 -7.72 -17.65
CA TYR A 66 -13.83 -6.55 -16.88
C TYR A 66 -14.90 -6.15 -15.88
N THR A 67 -14.50 -5.91 -14.64
CA THR A 67 -15.36 -5.22 -13.67
C THR A 67 -15.30 -3.72 -13.91
N VAL A 68 -16.20 -2.96 -13.29
CA VAL A 68 -16.03 -1.50 -13.19
C VAL A 68 -14.68 -1.19 -12.54
N THR A 69 -13.99 -0.13 -12.99
CA THR A 69 -12.61 0.18 -12.58
C THR A 69 -12.48 0.44 -11.08
N GLN A 70 -13.51 1.01 -10.45
CA GLN A 70 -13.55 1.23 -9.01
C GLN A 70 -13.58 -0.08 -8.21
N GLY A 71 -14.00 -1.17 -8.84
CA GLY A 71 -14.33 -2.45 -8.23
C GLY A 71 -15.83 -2.67 -8.08
N ILE A 72 -16.24 -3.93 -7.97
CA ILE A 72 -17.65 -4.32 -7.96
C ILE A 72 -18.42 -3.60 -6.83
N PRO A 73 -19.67 -3.15 -7.07
CA PRO A 73 -20.44 -2.40 -6.07
C PRO A 73 -20.55 -3.12 -4.72
N ALA A 74 -20.86 -4.42 -4.71
CA ALA A 74 -21.05 -5.20 -3.49
C ALA A 74 -19.81 -5.18 -2.57
N LEU A 75 -18.61 -5.32 -3.13
CA LEU A 75 -17.36 -5.27 -2.36
C LEU A 75 -17.10 -3.86 -1.80
N ARG A 76 -17.30 -2.83 -2.62
CA ARG A 76 -17.12 -1.44 -2.17
C ARG A 76 -18.11 -1.05 -1.07
N GLU A 77 -19.38 -1.45 -1.21
CA GLU A 77 -20.42 -1.22 -0.21
C GLU A 77 -20.11 -1.94 1.10
N ARG A 78 -19.61 -3.18 1.02
CA ARG A 78 -19.18 -3.90 2.22
C ARG A 78 -18.01 -3.22 2.93
N ILE A 79 -16.97 -2.84 2.20
CA ILE A 79 -15.82 -2.13 2.78
C ILE A 79 -16.25 -0.77 3.36
N ALA A 80 -17.13 -0.04 2.67
CA ALA A 80 -17.70 1.21 3.17
C ALA A 80 -18.46 1.02 4.49
N ALA A 81 -19.25 -0.04 4.61
CA ALA A 81 -19.95 -0.38 5.86
C ALA A 81 -18.99 -0.75 6.99
N ASP A 82 -17.94 -1.54 6.69
CA ASP A 82 -16.90 -1.88 7.67
C ASP A 82 -16.17 -0.61 8.16
N LEU A 83 -15.81 0.31 7.26
CA LEU A 83 -15.20 1.60 7.61
C LEU A 83 -16.15 2.49 8.42
N GLN A 84 -17.44 2.51 8.07
CA GLN A 84 -18.46 3.25 8.83
C GLN A 84 -18.58 2.74 10.26
N ALA A 85 -18.53 1.41 10.45
CA ALA A 85 -18.58 0.79 11.77
C ALA A 85 -17.31 1.05 12.59
N GLU A 86 -16.13 1.03 11.95
CA GLU A 86 -14.85 1.27 12.62
C GLU A 86 -14.61 2.76 12.94
N ASN A 87 -15.00 3.67 12.05
CA ASN A 87 -14.54 5.07 12.06
C ASN A 87 -15.67 6.09 12.22
N GLY A 88 -16.93 5.64 12.20
CA GLY A 88 -18.08 6.53 12.14
C GLY A 88 -18.28 7.23 10.78
N CYS A 89 -17.59 6.79 9.73
CA CYS A 89 -17.64 7.40 8.41
C CYS A 89 -17.29 6.44 7.26
N SER A 90 -17.75 6.76 6.06
CA SER A 90 -17.52 5.95 4.84
C SER A 90 -16.91 6.82 3.73
N PRO A 91 -15.57 6.99 3.68
CA PRO A 91 -14.92 7.67 2.56
C PRO A 91 -15.09 6.86 1.25
N PRO A 92 -14.92 7.49 0.07
CA PRO A 92 -14.88 6.77 -1.20
C PRO A 92 -13.81 5.67 -1.21
N VAL A 93 -14.15 4.53 -1.82
CA VAL A 93 -13.30 3.32 -1.87
C VAL A 93 -12.96 2.96 -3.31
N LEU A 94 -11.69 2.65 -3.56
CA LEU A 94 -11.17 2.09 -4.80
C LEU A 94 -10.56 0.71 -4.53
N ILE A 95 -11.03 -0.33 -5.21
CA ILE A 95 -10.41 -1.65 -5.19
C ILE A 95 -9.19 -1.64 -6.11
N THR A 96 -8.08 -2.18 -5.64
CA THR A 96 -6.76 -2.12 -6.29
C THR A 96 -6.12 -3.51 -6.40
N SER A 97 -5.14 -3.65 -7.29
CA SER A 97 -4.35 -4.88 -7.49
C SER A 97 -3.37 -5.11 -6.33
N GLY A 98 -3.92 -5.42 -5.16
CA GLY A 98 -3.24 -5.40 -3.86
C GLY A 98 -2.86 -4.00 -3.41
N VAL A 99 -2.43 -3.88 -2.15
CA VAL A 99 -1.97 -2.60 -1.56
C VAL A 99 -0.84 -1.97 -2.38
N SER A 100 0.05 -2.76 -2.97
CA SER A 100 1.10 -2.27 -3.87
C SER A 100 0.56 -1.51 -5.09
N GLY A 101 -0.58 -1.93 -5.64
CA GLY A 101 -1.26 -1.18 -6.71
C GLY A 101 -1.80 0.15 -6.20
N GLY A 102 -2.40 0.16 -5.00
CA GLY A 102 -2.83 1.38 -4.32
C GLY A 102 -1.69 2.37 -4.06
N ILE A 103 -0.54 1.89 -3.59
CA ILE A 103 0.67 2.71 -3.41
C ILE A 103 1.08 3.36 -4.73
N LEU A 104 1.20 2.57 -5.81
CA LEU A 104 1.62 3.11 -7.10
C LEU A 104 0.64 4.16 -7.63
N LEU A 105 -0.66 3.88 -7.58
CA LEU A 105 -1.71 4.79 -8.05
C LEU A 105 -1.72 6.10 -7.25
N ALA A 106 -1.57 6.02 -5.92
CA ALA A 106 -1.50 7.20 -5.05
C ALA A 106 -0.28 8.07 -5.39
N LEU A 107 0.89 7.45 -5.57
CA LEU A 107 2.11 8.16 -5.91
C LEU A 107 2.03 8.80 -7.31
N MET A 108 1.45 8.11 -8.29
CA MET A 108 1.21 8.68 -9.62
C MET A 108 0.21 9.83 -9.61
N ALA A 109 -0.78 9.82 -8.71
CA ALA A 109 -1.78 10.88 -8.59
C ALA A 109 -1.23 12.13 -7.87
N LEU A 110 -0.29 11.95 -6.95
CA LEU A 110 0.16 13.01 -6.03
C LEU A 110 1.48 13.69 -6.42
N LEU A 111 2.37 12.98 -7.13
CA LEU A 111 3.75 13.43 -7.29
C LEU A 111 4.06 13.88 -8.71
N ASP A 112 4.58 15.09 -8.81
CA ASP A 112 5.38 15.52 -9.96
C ASP A 112 6.87 15.21 -9.74
N PRO A 113 7.69 15.20 -10.80
CA PRO A 113 9.13 15.03 -10.66
C PRO A 113 9.77 16.03 -9.68
N GLY A 114 10.52 15.50 -8.72
CA GLY A 114 11.18 16.28 -7.67
C GLY A 114 10.32 16.56 -6.44
N ASP A 115 9.05 16.16 -6.41
CA ASP A 115 8.23 16.25 -5.21
C ASP A 115 8.67 15.25 -4.14
N GLU A 116 8.54 15.66 -2.89
CA GLU A 116 9.09 14.95 -1.74
C GLU A 116 8.05 14.09 -1.04
N VAL A 117 8.47 12.90 -0.62
CA VAL A 117 7.71 11.99 0.23
C VAL A 117 8.49 11.72 1.51
N VAL A 118 7.93 12.09 2.65
CA VAL A 118 8.53 11.87 3.96
C VAL A 118 8.10 10.51 4.51
N LEU A 119 9.06 9.69 4.95
CA LEU A 119 8.79 8.36 5.54
C LEU A 119 9.88 7.97 6.54
N GLY A 120 9.52 7.16 7.54
CA GLY A 120 10.47 6.63 8.52
C GLY A 120 11.42 5.57 7.93
N ASP A 121 12.62 5.47 8.49
CA ASP A 121 13.61 4.42 8.26
C ASP A 121 13.79 3.61 9.57
N PRO A 122 13.51 2.30 9.56
CA PRO A 122 13.30 1.42 8.41
C PRO A 122 11.89 1.46 7.81
N TYR A 123 11.79 1.17 6.50
CA TYR A 123 10.56 1.17 5.71
C TYR A 123 10.32 -0.13 4.95
N PHE A 124 9.06 -0.36 4.55
CA PHE A 124 8.74 -1.40 3.58
C PHE A 124 9.40 -1.07 2.23
N VAL A 125 10.22 -1.99 1.73
CA VAL A 125 11.13 -1.81 0.59
C VAL A 125 10.47 -1.14 -0.64
N ILE A 126 9.18 -1.35 -0.87
CA ILE A 126 8.49 -0.78 -2.04
C ILE A 126 8.45 0.75 -2.02
N TYR A 127 8.35 1.41 -0.86
CA TYR A 127 8.04 2.84 -0.80
C TYR A 127 9.11 3.69 -1.50
N LYS A 128 10.38 3.53 -1.12
CA LYS A 128 11.51 4.26 -1.72
C LYS A 128 11.59 4.05 -3.23
N HIS A 129 11.40 2.82 -3.69
CA HIS A 129 11.51 2.51 -5.12
C HIS A 129 10.30 3.00 -5.91
N ALA A 130 9.09 2.91 -5.36
CA ALA A 130 7.87 3.40 -6.00
C ALA A 130 7.86 4.94 -6.10
N VAL A 131 8.34 5.65 -5.07
CA VAL A 131 8.52 7.10 -5.10
C VAL A 131 9.47 7.50 -6.23
N ARG A 132 10.64 6.85 -6.32
CA ARG A 132 11.61 7.10 -7.40
C ARG A 132 11.07 6.72 -8.78
N LEU A 133 10.26 5.68 -8.87
CA LEU A 133 9.65 5.22 -10.12
C LEU A 133 8.76 6.30 -10.75
N VAL A 134 8.06 7.09 -9.93
CA VAL A 134 7.22 8.20 -10.43
C VAL A 134 7.97 9.53 -10.50
N GLY A 135 9.26 9.56 -10.16
CA GLY A 135 10.11 10.76 -10.22
C GLY A 135 10.16 11.58 -8.93
N GLY A 136 9.53 11.09 -7.84
CA GLY A 136 9.59 11.73 -6.54
C GLY A 136 10.90 11.47 -5.78
N VAL A 137 11.08 12.20 -4.68
CA VAL A 137 12.26 12.19 -3.81
C VAL A 137 11.86 11.67 -2.43
N PRO A 138 12.33 10.48 -2.01
CA PRO A 138 12.07 9.98 -0.66
C PRO A 138 12.97 10.70 0.36
N ILE A 139 12.36 11.32 1.35
CA ILE A 139 13.00 11.96 2.51
C ILE A 139 12.85 11.01 3.71
N LEU A 140 13.97 10.40 4.12
CA LEU A 140 14.00 9.36 5.13
C LEU A 140 14.24 9.94 6.52
N ILE A 141 13.37 9.60 7.47
CA ILE A 141 13.46 10.02 8.86
C ILE A 141 14.02 8.87 9.69
N ASP A 142 15.13 9.12 10.37
CA ASP A 142 15.67 8.18 11.36
C ASP A 142 14.66 8.02 12.52
N THR A 143 14.14 6.81 12.71
CA THR A 143 13.23 6.45 13.81
C THR A 143 13.85 5.51 14.85
N TYR A 144 15.16 5.26 14.79
CA TYR A 144 15.84 4.36 15.73
C TYR A 144 15.89 4.95 17.16
N PRO A 145 15.94 4.08 18.19
CA PRO A 145 15.87 2.61 18.12
C PRO A 145 14.43 2.06 18.20
N ASP A 146 13.45 2.90 18.52
CA ASP A 146 12.08 2.45 18.86
C ASP A 146 11.17 2.29 17.64
N PHE A 147 11.60 2.83 16.49
CA PHE A 147 10.91 2.78 15.20
C PHE A 147 9.52 3.42 15.18
N ARG A 148 9.29 4.38 16.08
CA ARG A 148 8.01 5.06 16.28
C ARG A 148 7.93 6.36 15.49
N PHE A 149 6.74 6.96 15.44
CA PHE A 149 6.53 8.27 14.84
C PHE A 149 7.09 9.36 15.77
N ILE A 150 7.99 10.22 15.25
CA ILE A 150 8.65 11.27 16.03
C ILE A 150 8.27 12.63 15.42
N LEU A 151 7.24 13.27 15.97
CA LEU A 151 6.63 14.48 15.42
C LEU A 151 7.66 15.54 14.97
N ASP A 152 8.57 15.94 15.88
CA ASP A 152 9.54 16.99 15.59
C ASP A 152 10.48 16.66 14.42
N ARG A 153 10.85 15.38 14.27
CA ARG A 153 11.74 14.94 13.18
C ARG A 153 11.00 14.93 11.84
N PHE A 154 9.75 14.47 11.84
CA PHE A 154 8.92 14.51 10.64
C PHE A 154 8.60 15.94 10.23
N GLU A 155 8.27 16.81 11.18
CA GLU A 155 7.98 18.23 10.92
C GLU A 155 9.20 18.95 10.34
N ALA A 156 10.39 18.74 10.91
CA ALA A 156 11.63 19.36 10.44
C ALA A 156 12.01 18.97 9.00
N ALA A 157 11.51 17.84 8.50
CA ALA A 157 11.79 17.34 7.16
C ALA A 157 10.79 17.83 6.10
N ILE A 158 9.69 18.45 6.51
CA ILE A 158 8.70 18.97 5.58
C ILE A 158 9.23 20.25 4.93
N THR A 159 9.16 20.29 3.61
CA THR A 159 9.48 21.46 2.79
C THR A 159 8.30 21.84 1.90
N HIS A 160 8.43 22.95 1.17
CA HIS A 160 7.47 23.35 0.15
C HIS A 160 7.31 22.34 -1.01
N ARG A 161 8.23 21.37 -1.15
CA ARG A 161 8.16 20.28 -2.14
C ARG A 161 7.48 19.03 -1.59
N THR A 162 7.25 18.94 -0.28
CA THR A 162 6.61 17.79 0.33
C THR A 162 5.15 17.68 -0.09
N LYS A 163 4.74 16.50 -0.54
CA LYS A 163 3.36 16.19 -0.93
C LYS A 163 2.71 15.14 -0.05
N LEU A 164 3.53 14.27 0.54
CA LEU A 164 3.06 13.02 1.13
C LEU A 164 3.91 12.66 2.35
N ILE A 165 3.25 12.27 3.44
CA ILE A 165 3.84 11.55 4.57
C ILE A 165 3.33 10.10 4.48
N VAL A 166 4.22 9.12 4.59
CA VAL A 166 3.87 7.70 4.62
C VAL A 166 4.08 7.14 6.02
N VAL A 167 3.03 6.53 6.57
CA VAL A 167 3.04 5.80 7.83
C VAL A 167 2.55 4.38 7.57
N ALA A 168 3.24 3.38 8.14
CA ALA A 168 2.80 1.99 8.09
C ALA A 168 2.60 1.48 9.52
N THR A 169 1.40 1.01 9.84
CA THR A 169 1.09 0.47 11.17
C THR A 169 0.05 -0.65 11.07
N PRO A 170 0.34 -1.87 11.57
CA PRO A 170 1.65 -2.35 12.02
C PRO A 170 2.73 -2.28 10.92
N SER A 171 3.95 -1.94 11.32
CA SER A 171 5.04 -1.67 10.39
C SER A 171 5.74 -2.94 9.89
N ASN A 172 6.08 -2.97 8.60
CA ASN A 172 7.12 -3.83 8.05
C ASN A 172 8.34 -2.95 7.76
N PRO A 173 9.52 -3.21 8.36
CA PRO A 173 9.94 -4.50 8.93
C PRO A 173 9.85 -4.64 10.45
N THR A 174 9.44 -3.62 11.20
CA THR A 174 9.72 -3.55 12.65
C THR A 174 8.66 -4.22 13.53
N GLY A 175 7.46 -4.48 13.00
CA GLY A 175 6.31 -4.96 13.77
C GLY A 175 5.68 -3.90 14.67
N VAL A 176 6.24 -2.68 14.74
CA VAL A 176 5.73 -1.62 15.61
C VAL A 176 4.31 -1.22 15.19
N VAL A 177 3.45 -1.14 16.19
CA VAL A 177 2.10 -0.58 16.08
C VAL A 177 2.15 0.83 16.67
N LEU A 178 1.85 1.82 15.86
CA LEU A 178 1.64 3.18 16.34
C LEU A 178 0.36 3.26 17.15
N ASP A 179 0.41 4.02 18.23
CA ASP A 179 -0.76 4.27 19.07
C ASP A 179 -1.67 5.36 18.47
N ALA A 180 -2.81 5.58 19.13
CA ALA A 180 -3.81 6.54 18.65
C ALA A 180 -3.28 7.98 18.66
N GLU A 181 -2.40 8.31 19.60
CA GLU A 181 -1.84 9.65 19.76
C GLU A 181 -0.82 9.94 18.66
N GLU A 182 0.06 8.99 18.36
CA GLU A 182 1.03 9.11 17.27
C GLU A 182 0.36 9.21 15.90
N LEU A 183 -0.69 8.41 15.67
CA LEU A 183 -1.47 8.52 14.44
C LEU A 183 -2.14 9.89 14.34
N ARG A 184 -2.73 10.39 15.44
CA ARG A 184 -3.33 11.72 15.51
C ARG A 184 -2.30 12.82 15.22
N GLN A 185 -1.10 12.71 15.78
CA GLN A 185 0.00 13.65 15.52
C GLN A 185 0.41 13.66 14.04
N ALA A 186 0.56 12.49 13.41
CA ALA A 186 0.87 12.39 11.98
C ALA A 186 -0.22 13.03 11.10
N ALA A 187 -1.47 12.80 11.48
CA ALA A 187 -2.65 13.37 10.85
C ALA A 187 -2.68 14.90 10.94
N GLU A 188 -2.53 15.45 12.15
CA GLU A 188 -2.52 16.88 12.39
C GLU A 188 -1.34 17.57 11.72
N LEU A 189 -0.17 16.92 11.70
CA LEU A 189 0.98 17.40 10.95
C LEU A 189 0.66 17.51 9.45
N ALA A 190 0.02 16.49 8.88
CA ALA A 190 -0.37 16.50 7.48
C ALA A 190 -1.36 17.65 7.14
N GLU A 191 -2.34 17.93 8.02
CA GLU A 191 -3.22 19.08 7.85
C GLU A 191 -2.50 20.41 7.96
N ARG A 192 -1.68 20.58 9.00
CA ARG A 192 -0.96 21.83 9.31
C ARG A 192 -0.06 22.25 8.15
N HIS A 193 0.56 21.28 7.49
CA HIS A 193 1.48 21.49 6.37
C HIS A 193 0.85 21.27 4.98
N ASN A 194 -0.47 21.04 4.92
CA ASN A 194 -1.21 20.86 3.67
C ASN A 194 -0.66 19.72 2.77
N VAL A 195 -0.26 18.60 3.38
CA VAL A 195 0.22 17.39 2.70
C VAL A 195 -0.76 16.22 2.91
N ILE A 196 -0.62 15.16 2.11
CA ILE A 196 -1.41 13.93 2.28
C ILE A 196 -0.73 13.02 3.29
N LEU A 197 -1.51 12.37 4.14
CA LEU A 197 -1.06 11.26 4.98
C LEU A 197 -1.50 9.95 4.32
N LEU A 198 -0.56 9.08 3.94
CA LEU A 198 -0.86 7.72 3.52
C LEU A 198 -0.60 6.79 4.70
N VAL A 199 -1.63 6.05 5.12
CA VAL A 199 -1.54 5.04 6.17
C VAL A 199 -1.67 3.66 5.55
N ASP A 200 -0.58 2.88 5.54
CA ASP A 200 -0.60 1.47 5.14
C ASP A 200 -0.91 0.59 6.36
N GLU A 201 -2.11 0.01 6.36
CA GLU A 201 -2.62 -0.87 7.40
C GLU A 201 -2.76 -2.33 6.91
N ILE A 202 -1.93 -2.77 5.96
CA ILE A 202 -1.99 -4.15 5.43
C ILE A 202 -1.83 -5.23 6.52
N TYR A 203 -1.18 -4.91 7.63
CA TYR A 203 -0.97 -5.80 8.78
C TYR A 203 -1.97 -5.58 9.92
N LYS A 204 -3.02 -4.75 9.79
CA LYS A 204 -3.91 -4.36 10.90
C LYS A 204 -4.41 -5.50 11.78
N ARG A 205 -4.78 -6.63 11.17
CA ARG A 205 -5.33 -7.80 11.87
C ARG A 205 -4.26 -8.69 12.54
N LEU A 206 -2.99 -8.42 12.29
CA LEU A 206 -1.83 -9.16 12.81
C LEU A 206 -1.20 -8.37 13.96
N THR A 207 -2.01 -8.07 14.98
CA THR A 207 -1.64 -7.36 16.21
C THR A 207 -1.81 -8.28 17.40
N TYR A 208 -0.87 -8.26 18.35
CA TYR A 208 -0.81 -9.26 19.43
C TYR A 208 -1.16 -8.67 20.81
N ASP A 209 -0.47 -7.62 21.23
CA ASP A 209 -0.57 -7.10 22.61
C ASP A 209 -1.70 -6.07 22.78
N ALA A 210 -1.97 -5.28 21.74
CA ALA A 210 -3.02 -4.28 21.74
C ALA A 210 -3.67 -4.19 20.36
N PRO A 211 -4.97 -3.87 20.28
CA PRO A 211 -5.61 -3.63 19.00
C PRO A 211 -4.96 -2.43 18.30
N CYS A 212 -4.76 -2.54 16.99
CA CYS A 212 -4.40 -1.37 16.18
C CYS A 212 -5.48 -0.28 16.36
N PRO A 213 -5.09 0.99 16.55
CA PRO A 213 -6.05 2.08 16.65
C PRO A 213 -7.01 2.13 15.44
N ALA A 214 -8.16 2.77 15.62
CA ALA A 214 -9.06 3.05 14.52
C ALA A 214 -8.33 3.93 13.48
N PRO A 215 -8.50 3.65 12.17
CA PRO A 215 -7.85 4.42 11.12
C PRO A 215 -8.42 5.85 11.05
N LEU A 216 -7.59 6.80 10.63
CA LEU A 216 -7.93 8.23 10.62
C LEU A 216 -8.54 8.72 9.29
N THR A 217 -9.43 7.92 8.67
CA THR A 217 -9.86 8.19 7.28
C THR A 217 -10.77 9.39 7.10
N CYS A 218 -11.33 9.95 8.17
CA CYS A 218 -12.36 10.99 8.09
C CYS A 218 -12.11 12.23 8.92
N ALA A 219 -11.06 12.19 9.74
CA ALA A 219 -10.49 13.32 10.45
C ALA A 219 -9.05 12.90 10.72
N PRO A 220 -8.06 13.46 10.00
CA PRO A 220 -8.12 14.60 9.09
C PRO A 220 -8.59 14.27 7.67
N HIS A 221 -9.05 15.28 6.91
CA HIS A 221 -9.58 15.13 5.54
C HIS A 221 -8.51 14.80 4.47
N ARG A 222 -7.30 14.44 4.90
CA ARG A 222 -6.10 14.25 4.06
C ARG A 222 -5.50 12.86 4.19
N THR A 223 -6.20 11.94 4.85
CA THR A 223 -5.72 10.57 5.06
C THR A 223 -6.17 9.64 3.94
N LEU A 224 -5.21 9.09 3.20
CA LEU A 224 -5.41 7.94 2.33
C LEU A 224 -5.06 6.66 3.09
N LEU A 225 -6.07 5.84 3.38
CA LEU A 225 -5.88 4.52 3.98
C LEU A 225 -5.68 3.47 2.89
N LEU A 226 -4.67 2.61 3.07
CA LEU A 226 -4.48 1.41 2.28
C LEU A 226 -4.63 0.16 3.15
N ARG A 227 -5.43 -0.79 2.68
CA ARG A 227 -5.62 -2.10 3.31
C ARG A 227 -5.75 -3.17 2.25
N GLY A 228 -5.63 -4.43 2.65
CA GLY A 228 -5.86 -5.52 1.72
C GLY A 228 -5.92 -6.89 2.35
N PHE A 229 -6.08 -7.87 1.47
CA PHE A 229 -6.43 -9.23 1.87
C PHE A 229 -5.21 -10.15 1.93
N GLY A 230 -4.08 -9.69 1.39
CA GLY A 230 -2.88 -10.51 1.21
C GLY A 230 -2.33 -11.09 2.51
N LYS A 231 -2.35 -10.33 3.61
CA LYS A 231 -1.83 -10.79 4.91
C LYS A 231 -2.95 -11.39 5.74
N SER A 232 -3.98 -10.60 6.03
CA SER A 232 -5.13 -10.99 6.85
C SER A 232 -5.83 -12.30 6.43
N TYR A 233 -5.86 -12.63 5.14
CA TYR A 233 -6.62 -13.78 4.62
C TYR A 233 -5.77 -14.75 3.78
N GLY A 234 -4.44 -14.67 3.84
CA GLY A 234 -3.56 -15.54 3.04
C GLY A 234 -3.59 -15.28 1.52
N MET A 235 -4.29 -14.23 1.07
CA MET A 235 -4.56 -13.95 -0.35
C MET A 235 -3.39 -13.23 -1.06
N THR A 236 -2.15 -13.52 -0.70
CA THR A 236 -0.96 -12.80 -1.23
C THR A 236 -0.89 -12.83 -2.75
N GLY A 237 -1.12 -14.01 -3.34
CA GLY A 237 -1.12 -14.23 -4.79
C GLY A 237 -2.38 -13.77 -5.53
N TRP A 238 -3.46 -13.43 -4.82
CA TRP A 238 -4.76 -13.08 -5.43
C TRP A 238 -4.85 -11.59 -5.77
N ARG A 239 -3.92 -10.79 -5.24
CA ARG A 239 -3.72 -9.38 -5.60
C ARG A 239 -4.98 -8.53 -5.37
N LEU A 240 -5.55 -8.63 -4.17
CA LEU A 240 -6.70 -7.83 -3.76
C LEU A 240 -6.35 -6.89 -2.60
N GLY A 241 -6.65 -5.61 -2.79
CA GLY A 241 -6.54 -4.56 -1.78
C GLY A 241 -7.48 -3.41 -2.09
N TYR A 242 -7.47 -2.39 -1.26
CA TYR A 242 -8.25 -1.18 -1.48
C TYR A 242 -7.56 0.06 -0.93
N ALA A 243 -7.93 1.19 -1.51
CA ALA A 243 -7.63 2.52 -1.03
C ALA A 243 -8.94 3.22 -0.62
N ALA A 244 -8.91 3.94 0.50
CA ALA A 244 -10.06 4.69 1.00
C ALA A 244 -9.58 6.05 1.52
N GLY A 245 -10.20 7.16 1.08
CA GLY A 245 -9.66 8.47 1.42
C GLY A 245 -10.34 9.63 0.70
N PRO A 246 -9.64 10.77 0.50
CA PRO A 246 -10.23 11.99 -0.03
C PRO A 246 -10.85 11.76 -1.42
N PRO A 247 -12.07 12.28 -1.68
CA PRO A 247 -12.77 12.03 -2.95
C PRO A 247 -11.95 12.40 -4.19
N PHE A 248 -11.29 13.56 -4.18
CA PHE A 248 -10.48 14.02 -5.32
C PHE A 248 -9.33 13.05 -5.64
N LEU A 249 -8.73 12.45 -4.60
CA LEU A 249 -7.60 11.54 -4.78
C LEU A 249 -8.09 10.17 -5.27
N ILE A 250 -9.19 9.67 -4.71
CA ILE A 250 -9.80 8.40 -5.16
C ILE A 250 -10.28 8.50 -6.61
N GLU A 251 -10.81 9.66 -7.03
CA GLU A 251 -11.19 9.93 -8.41
C GLU A 251 -9.99 9.89 -9.36
N GLU A 252 -8.91 10.60 -9.02
CA GLU A 252 -7.67 10.60 -9.81
C GLU A 252 -7.02 9.20 -9.88
N MET A 253 -6.96 8.48 -8.75
CA MET A 253 -6.48 7.10 -8.71
C MET A 253 -7.35 6.17 -9.58
N THR A 254 -8.67 6.36 -9.59
CA THR A 254 -9.59 5.59 -10.44
C THR A 254 -9.29 5.84 -11.92
N LYS A 255 -9.12 7.10 -12.32
CA LYS A 255 -8.74 7.47 -13.69
C LYS A 255 -7.40 6.85 -14.10
N LEU A 256 -6.39 6.90 -13.24
CA LEU A 256 -5.09 6.26 -13.49
C LEU A 256 -5.19 4.74 -13.56
N GLN A 257 -6.07 4.12 -12.77
CA GLN A 257 -6.27 2.67 -12.80
C GLN A 257 -6.77 2.19 -14.17
N GLN A 258 -7.60 2.98 -14.87
CA GLN A 258 -8.11 2.66 -16.22
C GLN A 258 -6.98 2.40 -17.23
N TYR A 259 -5.85 3.09 -17.09
CA TYR A 259 -4.72 3.05 -18.03
C TYR A 259 -3.52 2.24 -17.52
N THR A 260 -3.61 1.67 -16.31
CA THR A 260 -2.53 0.89 -15.70
C THR A 260 -2.94 -0.56 -15.51
N PHE A 261 -3.89 -0.81 -14.60
CA PHE A 261 -4.36 -2.16 -14.26
C PHE A 261 -5.73 -2.50 -14.86
N VAL A 262 -6.44 -1.51 -15.41
CA VAL A 262 -7.84 -1.55 -15.86
C VAL A 262 -8.83 -1.73 -14.70
N CYS A 263 -8.69 -2.81 -13.92
CA CYS A 263 -9.43 -3.11 -12.69
C CYS A 263 -8.67 -4.16 -11.85
N ALA A 264 -9.07 -4.36 -10.60
CA ALA A 264 -8.58 -5.48 -9.80
C ALA A 264 -9.06 -6.85 -10.36
N PRO A 265 -8.38 -7.97 -10.08
CA PRO A 265 -8.78 -9.29 -10.59
C PRO A 265 -10.21 -9.66 -10.21
N SER A 266 -11.06 -9.93 -11.20
CA SER A 266 -12.52 -10.12 -11.03
C SER A 266 -12.86 -11.17 -9.97
N MET A 267 -12.35 -12.41 -10.12
CA MET A 267 -12.63 -13.52 -9.20
C MET A 267 -12.17 -13.23 -7.77
N ALA A 268 -11.08 -12.47 -7.59
CA ALA A 268 -10.64 -12.07 -6.26
C ALA A 268 -11.64 -11.08 -5.63
N GLN A 269 -12.22 -10.17 -6.41
CA GLN A 269 -13.23 -9.23 -5.91
C GLN A 269 -14.51 -9.92 -5.44
N TYR A 270 -14.93 -11.01 -6.09
CA TYR A 270 -16.08 -11.79 -5.63
C TYR A 270 -15.80 -12.61 -4.36
N ALA A 271 -14.52 -12.85 -4.06
CA ALA A 271 -14.11 -13.63 -2.91
C ALA A 271 -13.78 -12.78 -1.67
N GLY A 272 -13.39 -11.52 -1.86
CA GLY A 272 -13.15 -10.55 -0.79
C GLY A 272 -14.45 -10.01 -0.20
#